data_AF-A0AA39MLB4-F1
#
_entry.id   AF-A0AA39MLB4-F1
#
_cell.length_a   1.000
_cell.length_b   1.000
_cell.length_c   1.000
_cell.angle_alpha   90.00
_cell.angle_beta   90.00
_cell.angle_gamma   90.00
#
_symmetry.space_group_name_H-M   'P 1'
#
loop_
_entity.id
_entity.type
_entity.pdbx_description
1 polymer ?
#
loop_
_entity_poly.entity_id
_entity_poly.type
_entity_poly.pdbx_seq_one_letter_code
_entity_poly.pdbx_strand_id
1 'polypeptide(L)'
;MFQYRSHFFPTLICGRFARFIRWDRSGAVVSKRFDYTEETTLIFNFYKRFLQLIPSQRGKDTAVSLIADGDPYAVLARAKVGLEKREMNIEDQKLFCMDVTLDGKPQQFVVCAPKFDDGAFSPFGRSTRRSLAIDPDSPDLRDPAKSRAGLLFMQDYWREESPQIAKESDIYHLSPAPSSTHS
;
A
#
# COMPACT_ATOMS: atom_id res chain seq x y z
N MET A 1 9.95 6.13 -5.88
CA MET A 1 9.11 5.10 -6.58
C MET A 1 8.24 4.31 -5.59
N PHE A 2 7.02 4.77 -5.34
CA PHE A 2 6.05 4.06 -4.50
C PHE A 2 5.38 2.90 -5.24
N GLN A 3 5.37 1.71 -4.65
CA GLN A 3 4.74 0.53 -5.23
C GLN A 3 4.09 -0.32 -4.13
N TYR A 4 2.78 -0.51 -4.24
CA TYR A 4 2.04 -1.49 -3.44
C TYR A 4 2.39 -2.89 -3.91
N ARG A 5 2.58 -3.81 -2.96
CA ARG A 5 3.00 -5.17 -3.25
C ARG A 5 2.17 -6.19 -2.48
N SER A 6 1.85 -7.30 -3.14
CA SER A 6 1.27 -8.50 -2.52
C SER A 6 2.34 -9.44 -1.97
N HIS A 7 3.48 -9.50 -2.66
CA HIS A 7 4.64 -10.31 -2.32
C HIS A 7 5.92 -9.73 -2.94
N PHE A 8 7.08 -10.22 -2.53
CA PHE A 8 8.35 -9.84 -3.16
C PHE A 8 9.43 -10.90 -2.94
N PHE A 9 10.50 -10.80 -3.73
CA PHE A 9 11.53 -11.83 -3.80
C PHE A 9 12.94 -11.28 -3.54
N PRO A 10 13.37 -11.13 -2.28
CA PRO A 10 14.74 -10.76 -1.99
C PRO A 10 15.66 -11.98 -2.11
N THR A 11 16.91 -11.71 -2.51
CA THR A 11 18.01 -12.68 -2.43
C THR A 11 18.84 -12.33 -1.19
N LEU A 12 18.94 -13.27 -0.25
CA LEU A 12 19.81 -13.13 0.90
C LEU A 12 21.19 -13.68 0.55
N ILE A 13 22.23 -12.85 0.65
CA ILE A 13 23.62 -13.22 0.44
C ILE A 13 24.35 -13.20 1.78
N CYS A 14 25.04 -14.29 2.11
CA CYS A 14 25.81 -14.44 3.34
C CYS A 14 27.12 -15.17 3.04
N GLY A 15 28.23 -14.43 2.96
CA GLY A 15 29.50 -14.96 2.45
C GLY A 15 29.31 -15.45 1.01
N ARG A 16 29.80 -16.67 0.71
CA ARG A 16 29.61 -17.32 -0.61
C ARG A 16 28.25 -18.00 -0.80
N PHE A 17 27.39 -17.97 0.21
CA PHE A 17 26.10 -18.64 0.15
C PHE A 17 24.97 -17.66 -0.14
N ALA A 18 23.95 -18.14 -0.85
CA ALA A 18 22.73 -17.40 -1.11
C ALA A 18 21.47 -18.23 -0.82
N ARG A 19 20.37 -17.52 -0.61
CA ARG A 19 18.99 -18.05 -0.53
C ARG A 19 18.05 -17.12 -1.30
N PHE A 20 17.14 -17.70 -2.08
CA PHE A 20 15.98 -16.97 -2.57
C PHE A 20 14.89 -17.01 -1.51
N ILE A 21 14.23 -15.89 -1.29
CA ILE A 21 13.12 -15.80 -0.35
C ILE A 21 11.93 -15.26 -1.13
N ARG A 22 10.73 -15.83 -0.92
CA ARG A 22 9.46 -15.24 -1.32
C ARG A 22 8.73 -14.80 -0.06
N TRP A 23 8.56 -13.51 0.11
CA TRP A 23 7.74 -12.95 1.20
C TRP A 23 6.34 -12.63 0.68
N ASP A 24 5.33 -13.00 1.43
CA ASP A 24 3.95 -12.53 1.27
C ASP A 24 3.40 -12.02 2.61
N ARG A 25 2.10 -11.75 2.65
CA ARG A 25 1.40 -11.25 3.84
C ARG A 25 1.37 -12.26 5.00
N SER A 26 1.47 -13.57 4.73
CA SER A 26 1.43 -14.62 5.75
C SER A 26 2.82 -15.04 6.23
N GLY A 27 3.88 -14.81 5.45
CA GLY A 27 5.24 -15.08 5.89
C GLY A 27 6.27 -15.16 4.77
N ALA A 28 7.24 -16.06 4.94
CA ALA A 28 8.32 -16.28 3.97
C ALA A 28 8.50 -17.75 3.61
N VAL A 29 8.64 -18.03 2.31
CA VAL A 29 9.16 -19.30 1.80
C VAL A 29 10.62 -19.10 1.43
N VAL A 30 11.50 -19.92 1.99
CA VAL A 30 12.96 -19.77 1.85
C VAL A 30 13.52 -20.98 1.11
N SER A 31 14.33 -20.74 0.07
CA SER A 31 15.01 -21.81 -0.64
C SER A 31 16.05 -22.53 0.24
N LYS A 32 16.45 -23.72 -0.19
CA LYS A 32 17.71 -24.32 0.30
C LYS A 32 18.86 -23.34 0.04
N ARG A 33 19.82 -23.32 0.96
CA ARG A 33 21.07 -22.57 0.80
C ARG A 33 21.87 -23.16 -0.35
N PHE A 34 22.40 -22.32 -1.22
CA PHE A 34 23.31 -22.72 -2.29
C PHE A 34 24.57 -21.87 -2.28
N ASP A 35 25.67 -22.42 -2.75
CA ASP A 35 26.93 -21.71 -2.92
C ASP A 35 26.93 -21.05 -4.30
N TYR A 36 26.86 -19.72 -4.36
CA TYR A 36 26.74 -19.02 -5.65
C TYR A 36 28.09 -18.89 -6.36
N THR A 37 29.22 -19.22 -5.71
CA THR A 37 30.51 -19.28 -6.39
C THR A 37 30.69 -20.57 -7.18
N GLU A 38 30.01 -21.65 -6.74
CA GLU A 38 29.94 -22.92 -7.49
C GLU A 38 28.75 -22.90 -8.48
N GLU A 39 27.57 -22.51 -8.00
CA GLU A 39 26.32 -22.46 -8.79
C GLU A 39 26.11 -21.08 -9.44
N THR A 40 27.11 -20.63 -10.21
CA THR A 40 27.23 -19.25 -10.72
C THR A 40 26.04 -18.76 -11.55
N THR A 41 25.28 -19.68 -12.16
CA THR A 41 24.14 -19.34 -13.01
C THR A 41 22.81 -19.22 -12.27
N LEU A 42 22.69 -19.70 -11.02
CA LEU A 42 21.40 -19.75 -10.32
C LEU A 42 20.81 -18.36 -10.08
N ILE A 43 21.61 -17.41 -9.59
CA ILE A 43 21.16 -16.03 -9.34
C ILE A 43 20.75 -15.37 -10.66
N PHE A 44 21.58 -15.51 -11.69
CA PHE A 44 21.28 -14.95 -13.01
C PHE A 44 19.98 -15.54 -13.59
N ASN A 45 19.85 -16.86 -13.58
CA ASN A 45 18.66 -17.55 -14.10
C ASN A 45 17.39 -17.16 -13.33
N PHE A 46 17.49 -17.00 -12.01
CA PHE A 46 16.40 -16.51 -11.19
C PHE A 46 15.96 -15.11 -11.65
N TYR A 47 16.87 -14.14 -11.72
CA TYR A 47 16.52 -12.78 -12.12
C TYR A 47 16.09 -12.68 -13.59
N LYS A 48 16.68 -13.46 -14.49
CA LYS A 48 16.26 -13.56 -15.89
C LYS A 48 14.80 -14.01 -15.99
N ARG A 49 14.42 -15.08 -15.28
CA ARG A 49 13.03 -15.55 -15.23
C ARG A 49 12.12 -14.53 -14.53
N PHE A 50 12.58 -13.93 -13.45
CA PHE A 50 11.84 -12.90 -12.72
C PHE A 50 11.51 -11.70 -13.61
N LEU A 51 12.43 -11.24 -14.45
CA LEU A 51 12.22 -10.12 -15.37
C LEU A 51 11.20 -10.44 -16.48
N GLN A 52 11.01 -11.71 -16.81
CA GLN A 52 10.01 -12.16 -17.78
C GLN A 52 8.60 -12.24 -17.19
N LEU A 53 8.46 -12.13 -15.86
CA LEU A 53 7.16 -12.18 -15.19
C LEU A 53 6.37 -10.88 -15.36
N ILE A 54 5.05 -11.02 -15.50
CA ILE A 54 4.13 -9.87 -15.50
C ILE A 54 4.16 -9.15 -14.13
N PRO A 55 3.74 -7.88 -14.05
CA PRO A 55 3.84 -7.11 -12.80
C PRO A 55 3.21 -7.79 -11.58
N SER A 56 2.03 -8.42 -11.71
CA SER A 56 1.36 -9.12 -10.61
C SER A 56 2.14 -10.35 -10.13
N GLN A 57 2.75 -11.10 -11.05
CA GLN A 57 3.63 -12.23 -10.72
C GLN A 57 4.91 -11.77 -10.00
N ARG A 58 5.41 -10.57 -10.33
CA ARG A 58 6.51 -9.91 -9.59
C ARG A 58 6.08 -9.31 -8.25
N GLY A 59 4.79 -9.45 -7.91
CA GLY A 59 4.20 -9.01 -6.67
C GLY A 59 3.80 -7.55 -6.64
N LYS A 60 3.65 -6.88 -7.80
CA LYS A 60 2.96 -5.58 -7.87
C LYS A 60 1.48 -5.82 -7.58
N ASP A 61 0.94 -5.07 -6.64
CA ASP A 61 -0.50 -5.03 -6.45
C ASP A 61 -1.15 -4.29 -7.64
N THR A 62 -1.99 -5.01 -8.39
CA THR A 62 -2.67 -4.49 -9.58
C THR A 62 -4.00 -3.81 -9.27
N ALA A 63 -4.50 -3.94 -8.03
CA ALA A 63 -5.64 -3.17 -7.54
C ALA A 63 -5.30 -1.68 -7.38
N VAL A 64 -4.02 -1.33 -7.39
CA VAL A 64 -3.55 0.05 -7.28
C VAL A 64 -2.92 0.54 -8.58
N SER A 65 -3.46 1.63 -9.12
CA SER A 65 -3.00 2.28 -10.34
C SER A 65 -2.76 3.78 -10.12
N LEU A 66 -1.90 4.38 -10.93
CA LEU A 66 -1.66 5.83 -10.88
C LEU A 66 -2.87 6.52 -11.53
N ILE A 67 -3.43 7.53 -10.87
CA ILE A 67 -4.47 8.36 -11.48
C ILE A 67 -3.82 9.50 -12.28
N ALA A 68 -4.39 9.85 -13.42
CA ALA A 68 -3.90 10.96 -14.23
C ALA A 68 -4.21 12.30 -13.53
N ASP A 69 -3.30 13.28 -13.65
CA ASP A 69 -3.45 14.58 -12.97
C ASP A 69 -4.71 15.36 -13.39
N GLY A 70 -5.16 15.16 -14.64
CA GLY A 70 -6.38 15.78 -15.18
C GLY A 70 -7.67 15.02 -14.88
N ASP A 71 -7.61 13.89 -14.17
CA ASP A 71 -8.81 13.15 -13.79
C ASP A 71 -9.68 13.98 -12.83
N PRO A 72 -11.01 14.08 -13.03
CA PRO A 72 -11.89 14.85 -12.15
C PRO A 72 -11.77 14.47 -10.66
N TYR A 73 -11.54 13.19 -10.36
CA TYR A 73 -11.36 12.74 -8.99
C TYR A 73 -9.97 13.08 -8.45
N ALA A 74 -8.94 13.15 -9.30
CA ALA A 74 -7.62 13.64 -8.91
C ALA A 74 -7.67 15.12 -8.52
N VAL A 75 -8.32 15.95 -9.33
CA VAL A 75 -8.51 17.39 -9.05
C VAL A 75 -9.27 17.59 -7.74
N LEU A 76 -10.39 16.88 -7.57
CA LEU A 76 -11.19 16.94 -6.35
C LEU A 76 -10.40 16.48 -5.13
N ALA A 77 -9.57 15.44 -5.29
CA ALA A 77 -8.73 14.94 -4.22
C ALA A 77 -7.66 15.92 -3.78
N ARG A 78 -6.99 16.59 -4.72
CA ARG A 78 -6.02 17.65 -4.42
C ARG A 78 -6.65 18.80 -3.64
N ALA A 79 -7.85 19.22 -4.04
CA ALA A 79 -8.60 20.28 -3.37
C ALA A 79 -9.02 19.88 -1.95
N LYS A 80 -9.61 18.68 -1.77
CA LYS A 80 -10.10 18.18 -0.47
C LYS A 80 -8.98 17.91 0.54
N VAL A 81 -7.86 17.33 0.08
CA VAL A 81 -6.70 17.05 0.94
C VAL A 81 -5.87 18.31 1.22
N GLY A 82 -6.12 19.39 0.48
CA GLY A 82 -5.37 20.64 0.59
C GLY A 82 -3.92 20.50 0.12
N LEU A 83 -3.67 19.63 -0.87
CA LEU A 83 -2.34 19.39 -1.42
C LEU A 83 -1.74 20.65 -2.07
N GLU A 84 -2.59 21.55 -2.58
CA GLU A 84 -2.19 22.81 -3.22
C GLU A 84 -1.61 23.85 -2.25
N LYS A 85 -1.83 23.69 -0.94
CA LYS A 85 -1.38 24.64 0.09
C LYS A 85 -0.07 24.23 0.77
N ARG A 86 0.55 23.13 0.34
CA ARG A 86 1.73 22.54 0.99
C ARG A 86 2.87 22.50 -0.02
N GLU A 87 4.02 23.03 0.35
CA GLU A 87 5.27 22.71 -0.35
C GLU A 87 5.53 21.22 -0.16
N MET A 88 5.38 20.42 -1.22
CA MET A 88 5.64 18.98 -1.20
C MET A 88 6.44 18.56 -2.42
N ASN A 89 7.26 17.51 -2.26
CA ASN A 89 7.95 16.89 -3.37
C ASN A 89 6.95 16.30 -4.37
N ILE A 90 7.32 16.29 -5.65
CA ILE A 90 6.48 15.76 -6.75
C ILE A 90 6.08 14.29 -6.49
N GLU A 91 6.93 13.48 -5.84
CA GLU A 91 6.57 12.10 -5.50
C GLU A 91 5.43 12.00 -4.50
N ASP A 92 5.35 12.92 -3.54
CA ASP A 92 4.31 12.97 -2.50
C ASP A 92 3.00 13.56 -3.03
N GLN A 93 3.04 14.19 -4.21
CA GLN A 93 1.87 14.73 -4.91
C GLN A 93 1.16 13.68 -5.77
N LYS A 94 1.70 12.46 -5.91
CA LYS A 94 1.07 11.41 -6.70
C LYS A 94 -0.20 10.93 -6.02
N LEU A 95 -1.23 10.71 -6.82
CA LEU A 95 -2.48 10.11 -6.41
C LEU A 95 -2.63 8.74 -7.07
N PHE A 96 -3.28 7.82 -6.38
CA PHE A 96 -3.50 6.46 -6.85
C PHE A 96 -4.98 6.14 -6.80
N CYS A 97 -5.45 5.42 -7.79
CA CYS A 97 -6.75 4.77 -7.77
C CYS A 97 -6.58 3.37 -7.17
N MET A 98 -7.41 3.02 -6.19
CA MET A 98 -7.38 1.75 -5.50
C MET A 98 -8.75 1.07 -5.58
N ASP A 99 -8.80 -0.07 -6.26
CA ASP A 99 -10.00 -0.87 -6.41
C ASP A 99 -10.03 -1.95 -5.31
N VAL A 100 -11.00 -1.85 -4.40
CA VAL A 100 -11.13 -2.73 -3.24
C VAL A 100 -12.49 -3.42 -3.28
N THR A 101 -12.56 -4.69 -2.90
CA THR A 101 -13.85 -5.35 -2.65
C THR A 101 -14.16 -5.27 -1.16
N LEU A 102 -15.12 -4.42 -0.79
CA LEU A 102 -15.62 -4.30 0.58
C LEU A 102 -16.97 -4.99 0.68
N ASP A 103 -17.07 -5.98 1.57
CA ASP A 103 -18.30 -6.75 1.85
C ASP A 103 -18.97 -7.30 0.56
N GLY A 104 -18.13 -7.79 -0.35
CA GLY A 104 -18.56 -8.35 -1.64
C GLY A 104 -18.90 -7.32 -2.72
N LYS A 105 -18.74 -6.02 -2.43
CA LYS A 105 -19.00 -4.94 -3.39
C LYS A 105 -17.70 -4.30 -3.85
N PRO A 106 -17.48 -4.17 -5.17
CA PRO A 106 -16.35 -3.41 -5.68
C PRO A 106 -16.56 -1.93 -5.34
N GLN A 107 -15.52 -1.31 -4.79
CA GLN A 107 -15.51 0.09 -4.42
C GLN A 107 -14.15 0.69 -4.79
N GLN A 108 -14.16 1.92 -5.28
CA GLN A 108 -12.97 2.60 -5.75
C GLN A 108 -12.62 3.74 -4.79
N PHE A 109 -11.33 3.92 -4.52
CA PHE A 109 -10.83 5.00 -3.68
C PHE A 109 -9.71 5.75 -4.39
N VAL A 110 -9.65 7.06 -4.20
CA VAL A 110 -8.50 7.88 -4.60
C VAL A 110 -7.62 8.12 -3.39
N VAL A 111 -6.41 7.59 -3.41
CA VAL A 111 -5.49 7.57 -2.28
C VAL A 111 -4.28 8.44 -2.57
N CYS A 112 -3.86 9.26 -1.61
CA CYS A 112 -2.60 10.00 -1.73
C CYS A 112 -1.39 9.06 -1.65
N ALA A 113 -0.26 9.48 -2.20
CA ALA A 113 1.01 8.84 -1.89
C ALA A 113 1.21 8.80 -0.36
N PRO A 114 1.51 7.64 0.24
CA PRO A 114 1.70 7.54 1.67
C PRO A 114 2.91 8.38 2.10
N LYS A 115 2.78 9.12 3.20
CA LYS A 115 3.90 9.89 3.76
C LYS A 115 4.82 8.99 4.57
N PHE A 116 6.10 9.01 4.26
CA PHE A 116 7.15 8.34 5.03
C PHE A 116 7.83 9.40 5.89
N ASP A 117 7.32 9.64 7.10
CA ASP A 117 7.95 10.64 7.96
C ASP A 117 9.23 10.12 8.65
N ASP A 118 9.57 8.82 8.62
CA ASP A 118 10.73 8.31 9.38
C ASP A 118 11.38 7.05 8.77
N GLY A 119 12.21 7.20 7.73
CA GLY A 119 13.30 6.26 7.35
C GLY A 119 12.95 4.79 7.01
N ALA A 120 11.69 4.36 7.16
CA ALA A 120 11.29 2.97 7.06
C ALA A 120 10.87 2.59 5.63
N PHE A 121 11.84 2.55 4.71
CA PHE A 121 11.68 1.93 3.39
C PHE A 121 11.63 0.40 3.45
N SER A 122 11.83 -0.17 4.63
CA SER A 122 11.78 -1.61 4.83
C SER A 122 10.34 -2.11 4.73
N PRO A 123 10.08 -3.17 3.93
CA PRO A 123 8.83 -3.92 4.04
C PRO A 123 8.74 -4.68 5.38
N PHE A 124 9.86 -4.82 6.10
CA PHE A 124 9.97 -5.49 7.39
C PHE A 124 10.05 -4.46 8.52
N GLY A 125 8.99 -4.34 9.31
CA GLY A 125 8.88 -3.45 10.46
C GLY A 125 7.41 -3.09 10.75
N ARG A 126 7.16 -2.23 11.75
CA ARG A 126 5.84 -1.60 11.97
C ARG A 126 5.50 -0.58 10.87
N SER A 127 5.96 -0.79 9.63
CA SER A 127 5.84 0.13 8.49
C SER A 127 4.39 0.16 8.02
N THR A 128 3.57 0.80 8.86
CA THR A 128 2.18 1.11 8.63
C THR A 128 2.18 2.33 7.76
N ARG A 129 1.72 2.16 6.53
CA ARG A 129 1.65 3.25 5.57
C ARG A 129 0.30 3.91 5.74
N ARG A 130 0.34 5.19 6.10
CA ARG A 130 -0.86 5.97 6.37
C ARG A 130 -1.04 6.96 5.24
N SER A 131 -2.24 7.04 4.72
CA SER A 131 -2.58 8.00 3.68
C SER A 131 -4.00 8.51 3.85
N LEU A 132 -4.27 9.65 3.23
CA LEU A 132 -5.63 10.12 3.04
C LEU A 132 -6.20 9.46 1.79
N ALA A 133 -7.43 9.02 1.90
CA ALA A 133 -8.19 8.43 0.81
C ALA A 133 -9.49 9.22 0.63
N ILE A 134 -10.02 9.19 -0.59
CA ILE A 134 -11.29 9.80 -0.92
C ILE A 134 -12.17 8.74 -1.53
N ASP A 135 -13.40 8.69 -1.04
CA ASP A 135 -14.49 7.90 -1.59
C ASP A 135 -15.22 8.74 -2.67
N PRO A 136 -15.03 8.45 -3.97
CA PRO A 136 -15.68 9.16 -5.06
C PRO A 136 -17.21 9.06 -5.01
N ASP A 137 -17.74 7.99 -4.41
CA ASP A 137 -19.18 7.68 -4.36
C ASP A 137 -19.86 8.29 -3.13
N SER A 138 -19.12 8.97 -2.25
CA SER A 138 -19.68 9.67 -1.10
C SER A 138 -20.64 10.78 -1.56
N PRO A 139 -21.92 10.77 -1.14
CA PRO A 139 -22.95 11.69 -1.65
C PRO A 139 -22.64 13.16 -1.34
N ASP A 140 -22.00 13.40 -0.21
CA ASP A 140 -21.63 14.73 0.28
C ASP A 140 -20.25 15.19 -0.23
N LEU A 141 -19.58 14.41 -1.10
CA LEU A 141 -18.21 14.69 -1.51
C LEU A 141 -18.07 16.08 -2.17
N ARG A 142 -19.08 16.50 -2.95
CA ARG A 142 -19.07 17.78 -3.66
C ARG A 142 -19.69 18.93 -2.87
N ASP A 143 -20.21 18.67 -1.67
CA ASP A 143 -20.82 19.71 -0.84
C ASP A 143 -19.72 20.63 -0.25
N PRO A 144 -19.68 21.92 -0.62
CA PRO A 144 -18.69 22.86 -0.10
C PRO A 144 -18.86 23.15 1.39
N ALA A 145 -20.06 22.96 1.96
CA ALA A 145 -20.30 23.12 3.39
C ALA A 145 -19.73 21.94 4.21
N LYS A 146 -19.52 20.77 3.57
CA LYS A 146 -18.99 19.57 4.19
C LYS A 146 -17.58 19.28 3.70
N SER A 147 -16.63 20.11 4.11
CA SER A 147 -15.22 20.04 3.69
C SER A 147 -14.56 18.67 3.94
N ARG A 148 -14.98 17.92 4.97
CA ARG A 148 -14.46 16.58 5.29
C ARG A 148 -15.26 15.40 4.72
N ALA A 149 -16.41 15.65 4.09
CA ALA A 149 -17.21 14.57 3.53
C ALA A 149 -16.46 13.83 2.41
N GLY A 150 -16.57 12.50 2.43
CA GLY A 150 -15.87 11.58 1.52
C GLY A 150 -14.37 11.42 1.81
N LEU A 151 -13.81 12.12 2.81
CA LEU A 151 -12.41 11.95 3.20
C LEU A 151 -12.30 10.81 4.22
N LEU A 152 -11.45 9.85 3.90
CA LEU A 152 -11.16 8.67 4.68
C LEU A 152 -9.68 8.63 5.07
N PHE A 153 -9.40 7.91 6.14
CA PHE A 153 -8.03 7.59 6.53
C PHE A 153 -7.73 6.15 6.12
N MET A 154 -6.73 5.97 5.26
CA MET A 154 -6.28 4.66 4.82
C MET A 154 -5.04 4.24 5.60
N GLN A 155 -5.13 3.05 6.17
CA GLN A 155 -4.02 2.36 6.82
C GLN A 155 -3.65 1.13 5.99
N ASP A 156 -2.55 1.22 5.25
CA ASP A 156 -1.95 0.08 4.54
C ASP A 156 -0.98 -0.63 5.50
N TYR A 157 -1.23 -1.92 5.70
CA TYR A 157 -0.54 -2.73 6.68
C TYR A 157 -0.17 -4.09 6.11
N TRP A 158 1.09 -4.48 6.26
CA TRP A 158 1.57 -5.80 5.84
C TRP A 158 1.19 -6.85 6.91
N ARG A 159 -0.03 -7.36 6.81
CA ARG A 159 -0.56 -8.44 7.66
C ARG A 159 -1.22 -9.52 6.85
N GLU A 160 -1.27 -10.70 7.46
CA GLU A 160 -2.00 -11.84 6.94
C GLU A 160 -3.45 -11.45 6.65
N GLU A 161 -3.89 -11.78 5.44
CA GLU A 161 -5.27 -11.64 5.02
C GLU A 161 -5.95 -12.98 5.27
N SER A 162 -6.66 -13.07 6.39
CA SER A 162 -7.36 -14.28 6.80
C SER A 162 -8.77 -13.96 7.29
N PRO A 163 -9.77 -14.80 6.98
CA PRO A 163 -11.11 -14.70 7.58
C PRO A 163 -11.12 -14.79 9.11
N GLN A 164 -10.03 -15.29 9.72
CA GLN A 164 -9.91 -15.42 11.18
C GLN A 164 -9.45 -14.12 11.86
N ILE A 165 -9.01 -13.12 11.09
CA ILE A 165 -8.56 -11.83 11.60
C ILE A 165 -9.66 -10.80 11.37
N ALA A 166 -10.21 -10.25 12.46
CA ALA A 166 -11.18 -9.16 12.38
C ALA A 166 -10.54 -7.91 11.75
N LYS A 167 -11.30 -7.19 10.91
CA LYS A 167 -10.82 -5.92 10.34
C LYS A 167 -10.67 -4.90 11.48
N GLU A 168 -9.55 -4.17 11.47
CA GLU A 168 -9.28 -3.15 12.48
C GLU A 168 -10.33 -2.03 12.48
N SER A 169 -10.89 -1.70 11.30
CA SER A 169 -12.01 -0.77 11.15
C SER A 169 -13.20 -1.13 12.02
N ASP A 170 -13.52 -2.43 12.10
CA ASP A 170 -14.70 -2.92 12.80
C ASP A 170 -14.52 -2.77 14.31
N ILE A 171 -13.27 -2.84 14.80
CA ILE A 171 -12.90 -2.58 16.19
C ILE A 171 -13.12 -1.09 16.53
N TYR A 172 -12.79 -0.17 15.63
CA TYR A 172 -13.01 1.26 15.87
C TYR A 172 -14.49 1.61 16.00
N HIS A 173 -15.37 0.92 15.29
CA HIS A 173 -16.83 1.10 15.43
C HIS A 173 -17.40 0.53 16.74
N LEU A 174 -16.65 -0.31 17.46
CA LEU A 174 -17.04 -0.89 18.74
C LEU A 174 -16.64 -0.05 19.96
N SER A 175 -15.77 0.95 19.79
CA SER A 175 -15.40 1.86 20.89
C SER A 175 -16.45 2.96 21.04
N PRO A 176 -17.08 3.11 22.22
CA PRO A 176 -17.92 4.28 22.49
C PRO A 176 -17.05 5.54 22.41
N ALA A 177 -17.58 6.59 21.77
CA ALA A 177 -16.92 7.88 21.71
C ALA A 177 -16.47 8.30 23.13
N PRO A 178 -15.26 8.85 23.31
CA PRO A 178 -14.82 9.30 24.62
C PRO A 178 -15.83 10.32 25.15
N SER A 179 -16.45 10.00 26.28
CA SER A 179 -17.31 10.92 27.01
C SER A 179 -16.47 12.15 27.35
N SER A 180 -16.77 13.27 26.69
CA SER A 180 -16.23 14.58 27.02
C SER A 180 -16.74 15.00 28.39
N THR A 181 -16.06 14.55 29.44
CA THR A 181 -16.23 15.00 30.82
C THR A 181 -14.85 15.25 31.40
N HIS A 182 -14.32 16.42 31.07
CA HIS A 182 -13.40 17.12 31.96
C HIS A 182 -14.03 18.47 32.28
N SER A 183 -14.63 18.50 33.47
CA SER A 183 -14.98 19.65 34.29
C SER A 183 -13.79 20.53 34.61
#